data_AF-A0A2S7N0L2-F1
#
_entry.id   AF-A0A2S7N0L2-F1
#
_cell.length_a   1.000
_cell.length_b   1.000
_cell.length_c   1.000
_cell.angle_alpha   90.00
_cell.angle_beta   90.00
_cell.angle_gamma   90.00
#
_symmetry.space_group_name_H-M   'P 1'
#
loop_
_entity.id
_entity.type
_entity.pdbx_description
1 polymer ?
#
loop_
_entity_poly.entity_id
_entity_poly.type
_entity_poly.pdbx_seq_one_letter_code
_entity_poly.pdbx_strand_id
1 'polypeptide(L)' 'MVRNVMEFFRNLPPKKCAECGDNIEEQHECYGIVCDRCLRHVSE' A
#
# COMPACT_ATOMS: atom_id res chain seq x y z
N MET A 1 -2.68 5.28 22.78
CA MET A 1 -3.81 6.18 22.47
C MET A 1 -3.33 7.26 21.52
N VAL A 2 -3.99 7.44 20.38
CA VAL A 2 -3.62 8.47 19.39
C VAL A 2 -3.86 9.84 20.00
N ARG A 3 -2.79 10.60 20.23
CA ARG A 3 -2.85 11.92 20.88
C ARG A 3 -3.32 13.03 19.93
N ASN A 4 -3.05 12.87 18.63
CA ASN A 4 -3.44 13.80 17.59
C ASN A 4 -3.79 13.03 16.32
N VAL A 5 -5.06 13.07 15.93
CA VAL A 5 -5.58 12.33 14.78
C VAL A 5 -4.98 12.84 13.46
N MET A 6 -4.69 14.14 13.36
CA MET A 6 -4.08 14.73 12.17
C MET A 6 -2.62 14.30 11.99
N GLU A 7 -1.86 14.17 13.09
CA GLU A 7 -0.52 13.59 13.02
C GLU A 7 -0.53 12.12 12.65
N PHE A 8 -1.52 11.35 13.10
CA PHE A 8 -1.67 9.97 12.69
C PHE A 8 -1.84 9.88 11.17
N PHE A 9 -2.75 10.67 10.59
CA PHE A 9 -2.95 10.68 9.14
C PHE A 9 -1.74 11.17 8.34
N ARG A 10 -0.99 12.16 8.86
CA ARG A 10 0.26 12.63 8.21
C ARG A 10 1.40 11.62 8.24
N ASN A 11 1.41 10.75 9.25
CA ASN A 11 2.44 9.73 9.43
C ASN A 11 1.91 8.31 9.15
N LEU A 12 0.87 8.19 8.31
CA LEU A 12 0.39 6.87 7.92
C LEU A 12 1.53 6.11 7.22
N PRO A 13 1.82 4.87 7.61
CA PRO A 13 2.80 4.08 6.91
C PRO A 13 2.34 3.87 5.46
N PRO A 14 3.28 3.81 4.51
CA PRO A 14 2.95 3.50 3.13
C PRO A 14 2.31 2.11 3.06
N LYS A 15 1.35 1.95 2.15
CA LYS A 15 0.70 0.66 1.90
C LYS A 15 1.74 -0.37 1.44
N LYS A 16 1.71 -1.57 2.01
CA LYS A 16 2.62 -2.67 1.67
C LYS A 16 1.93 -3.71 0.81
N CYS A 17 2.65 -4.23 -0.18
CA CYS A 17 2.22 -5.35 -1.01
C CYS A 17 2.11 -6.63 -0.18
N ALA A 18 1.00 -7.35 -0.30
CA ALA A 18 0.80 -8.62 0.39
C ALA A 18 1.74 -9.74 -0.11
N GLU A 19 2.23 -9.65 -1.35
CA GLU A 19 3.08 -10.67 -1.97
C GLU A 19 4.57 -10.42 -1.72
N CYS A 20 5.07 -9.22 -2.01
CA CYS A 20 6.50 -8.91 -1.93
C CYS A 20 6.90 -8.04 -0.74
N GLY A 21 5.94 -7.42 -0.03
CA GLY A 21 6.24 -6.53 1.12
C GLY A 21 6.78 -5.13 0.75
N ASP A 22 6.98 -4.84 -0.54
CA ASP A 22 7.37 -3.51 -1.00
C ASP A 22 6.24 -2.49 -0.82
N ASN A 23 6.62 -1.20 -0.87
CA ASN A 23 5.63 -0.13 -0.90
C ASN A 23 4.82 -0.22 -2.20
N ILE A 24 3.51 -0.16 -2.09
CA ILE A 24 2.62 0.03 -3.24
C ILE A 24 2.71 1.52 -3.60
N GLU A 25 3.38 1.81 -4.72
CA GLU A 25 3.30 3.11 -5.37
C GLU A 25 1.89 3.31 -5.93
N GLU A 26 1.44 4.56 -5.91
CA GLU A 26 0.07 5.00 -6.16
C GLU A 26 -0.61 4.22 -7.29
N GLN A 27 -1.63 3.43 -6.93
CA GLN A 27 -2.50 2.76 -7.90
C GLN A 27 -3.74 3.61 -8.11
N HIS A 28 -4.21 3.68 -9.36
CA HIS A 28 -5.46 4.34 -9.73
C HIS A 28 -6.67 3.76 -8.94
N GLU A 29 -6.52 2.53 -8.44
CA GLU A 29 -7.48 1.81 -7.60
C GLU A 29 -6.93 1.60 -6.18
N CYS A 30 -7.40 2.40 -5.22
CA CYS A 30 -6.90 2.38 -3.84
C CYS A 30 -7.19 1.07 -3.05
N TYR A 31 -8.00 0.16 -3.60
CA TYR A 31 -8.44 -1.07 -2.92
C TYR A 31 -7.48 -2.26 -3.09
N GLY A 32 -6.59 -2.26 -4.09
CA GLY A 32 -5.73 -3.42 -4.39
C GLY A 32 -4.61 -3.64 -3.37
N ILE A 33 -4.49 -4.83 -2.76
CA ILE A 33 -3.46 -5.13 -1.74
C ILE A 33 -2.15 -5.71 -2.31
N VAL A 34 -2.07 -5.87 -3.64
CA VAL A 34 -0.92 -6.40 -4.38
C VAL A 34 -0.43 -5.33 -5.34
N CYS A 35 0.89 -5.13 -5.44
CA CYS A 35 1.46 -4.12 -6.33
C CYS A 35 1.37 -4.52 -7.81
N ASP A 36 1.42 -3.54 -8.71
CA ASP A 36 1.42 -3.72 -10.17
C ASP A 36 2.45 -4.73 -10.65
N ARG A 37 3.64 -4.73 -10.02
CA ARG A 37 4.74 -5.63 -10.35
C ARG A 37 4.29 -7.08 -10.16
N CYS A 38 3.81 -7.41 -8.97
CA CYS A 38 3.32 -8.75 -8.63
C CYS A 38 2.09 -9.14 -9.46
N LEU A 39 1.16 -8.21 -9.72
CA LEU A 39 -0.01 -8.47 -10.56
C LEU A 39 0.37 -8.84 -12.01
N ARG A 40 1.39 -8.19 -12.57
CA ARG A 40 1.89 -8.51 -13.93
C ARG A 40 2.63 -9.84 -14.02
N HIS A 41 3.14 -10.36 -12.89
CA HIS A 41 3.78 -11.67 -12.83
C HIS A 41 2.78 -12.85 -12.76
N VAL A 42 1.47 -12.59 -12.59
CA VAL A 42 0.43 -13.65 -12.59
C VAL A 42 -0.01 -14.02 -14.02
N SER A 43 0.80 -13.71 -15.03
CA SER A 43 0.55 -14.03 -16.44
C SER A 43 1.52 -15.12 -16.91
N GLU A 44 1.41 -16.32 -16.33
CA GLU A 44 1.83 -17.62 -16.89
C GLU A 44 1.16 -18.76 -16.10
#